data_AF-A0A6A3QD42-F1
#
_entry.id   AF-A0A6A3QD42-F1
#
_cell.length_a   1.000
_cell.length_b   1.000
_cell.length_c   1.000
_cell.angle_alpha   90.00
_cell.angle_beta   90.00
_cell.angle_gamma   90.00
#
_symmetry.space_group_name_H-M   'P 1'
#
loop_
_entity.id
_entity.type
_entity.pdbx_description
1 polymer ?
#
loop_
_entity_poly.entity_id
_entity_poly.type
_entity_poly.pdbx_seq_one_letter_code
_entity_poly.pdbx_strand_id
1 'polypeptide(L)'
;MIIAAKTSEKIRDVKDALKNAFKMKKLGPAKFILGMEIDHDMTAGTLKIKQTRYIDDVVERFGQENTKPVDNPCAAGLKLSKTQSPGTDAEQNAMRSKPYRSLIGCLLYITTCTRPDIAFVVTQLSRFLENTGQQHWNAAVRVLRYLKSTRQHGIIYQGGTHSVTLKAYSDVDWGTNLDDRRSVSGVMVMIGNAPWCSSRSSRERLLSARRKLSTWH
;
A
#
# COMPACT_ATOMS: atom_id res chain seq x y z
N MET A 1 -14.16 -16.57 -10.87
CA MET A 1 -14.61 -16.72 -9.47
C MET A 1 -13.61 -17.62 -8.73
N ILE A 2 -13.21 -17.23 -7.53
CA ILE A 2 -12.35 -18.06 -6.66
C ILE A 2 -13.24 -18.76 -5.63
N ILE A 3 -12.98 -20.05 -5.40
CA ILE A 3 -13.65 -20.85 -4.36
C ILE A 3 -12.55 -21.34 -3.42
N ALA A 4 -12.68 -21.04 -2.13
CA ALA A 4 -11.79 -21.52 -1.08
C ALA A 4 -12.61 -22.27 -0.04
N ALA A 5 -12.16 -23.45 0.37
CA ALA A 5 -12.76 -24.22 1.47
C ALA A 5 -11.70 -25.09 2.15
N LYS A 6 -12.01 -25.52 3.39
CA LYS A 6 -11.11 -26.37 4.19
C LYS A 6 -10.90 -27.76 3.58
N THR A 7 -11.88 -28.28 2.83
CA THR A 7 -11.85 -29.64 2.25
C THR A 7 -12.18 -29.61 0.76
N SER A 8 -11.52 -30.49 0.00
CA SER A 8 -11.71 -30.63 -1.44
C SER A 8 -13.12 -31.08 -1.83
N GLU A 9 -13.82 -31.78 -0.94
CA GLU A 9 -15.23 -32.18 -1.10
C GLU A 9 -16.15 -30.96 -1.17
N LYS A 10 -16.06 -30.05 -0.19
CA LYS A 10 -16.85 -28.81 -0.21
C LYS A 10 -16.57 -27.95 -1.45
N ILE A 11 -15.32 -27.92 -1.91
CA ILE A 11 -14.98 -27.23 -3.17
C ILE A 11 -15.70 -27.87 -4.35
N ARG A 12 -15.84 -29.20 -4.37
CA ARG A 12 -16.52 -29.95 -5.43
C ARG A 12 -18.02 -29.70 -5.40
N ASP A 13 -18.65 -29.80 -4.24
CA ASP A 13 -20.10 -29.60 -4.08
C ASP A 13 -20.51 -28.20 -4.55
N VAL A 14 -19.77 -27.17 -4.12
CA VAL A 14 -20.02 -25.78 -4.56
C VAL A 14 -19.78 -25.62 -6.06
N LYS A 15 -18.74 -26.26 -6.62
CA LYS A 15 -18.48 -26.22 -8.07
C LYS A 15 -19.62 -26.86 -8.86
N ASP A 16 -20.15 -27.98 -8.40
CA ASP A 16 -21.19 -28.74 -9.10
C ASP A 16 -22.54 -28.02 -9.01
N ALA A 17 -22.90 -27.52 -7.82
CA ALA A 17 -24.09 -26.68 -7.65
C ALA A 17 -24.07 -25.46 -8.59
N LEU A 18 -22.95 -24.75 -8.67
CA LEU A 18 -22.82 -23.59 -9.54
C LEU A 18 -22.81 -23.97 -11.03
N LYS A 19 -22.29 -25.14 -11.39
CA LYS A 19 -22.26 -25.60 -12.79
C LYS A 19 -23.65 -25.96 -13.29
N ASN A 20 -24.51 -26.44 -12.40
CA ASN A 20 -25.91 -26.73 -12.70
C ASN A 20 -26.73 -25.44 -12.87
N ALA A 21 -26.43 -24.39 -12.09
CA ALA A 21 -27.12 -23.11 -12.18
C ALA A 21 -26.60 -22.20 -13.31
N PHE A 22 -25.30 -22.29 -13.66
CA PHE A 22 -24.65 -21.37 -14.59
C PHE A 22 -23.70 -22.07 -15.57
N LYS A 23 -23.66 -21.58 -16.81
CA LYS A 23 -22.69 -22.03 -17.82
C LYS A 23 -21.28 -21.54 -17.44
N MET A 24 -20.50 -22.42 -16.82
CA MET A 24 -19.15 -22.09 -16.33
C MET A 24 -18.03 -22.84 -17.06
N LYS A 25 -16.90 -22.14 -17.27
CA LYS A 25 -15.65 -22.71 -17.78
C LYS A 25 -14.65 -22.90 -16.63
N LYS A 26 -14.07 -24.10 -16.53
CA LYS A 26 -12.99 -24.38 -15.56
C LYS A 26 -11.68 -23.81 -16.11
N LEU A 27 -11.10 -22.84 -15.39
CA LEU A 27 -9.84 -22.18 -15.77
C LEU A 27 -8.61 -22.73 -15.02
N GLY A 28 -8.79 -23.77 -14.21
CA GLY A 28 -7.73 -24.37 -13.40
C GLY A 28 -7.43 -23.56 -12.13
N PRO A 29 -6.20 -23.66 -11.60
CA PRO A 29 -5.75 -22.87 -10.44
C PRO A 29 -5.89 -21.37 -10.68
N ALA A 30 -6.23 -20.62 -9.63
CA ALA A 30 -6.32 -19.16 -9.71
C ALA A 30 -4.93 -18.57 -9.97
N LYS A 31 -4.76 -17.94 -11.14
CA LYS A 31 -3.52 -17.25 -11.52
C LYS A 31 -3.63 -15.73 -11.45
N PHE A 32 -4.83 -15.19 -11.67
CA PHE A 32 -5.07 -13.75 -11.70
C PHE A 32 -6.41 -13.39 -11.06
N ILE A 33 -6.44 -12.32 -10.27
CA ILE A 33 -7.67 -11.72 -9.75
C ILE A 33 -7.48 -10.21 -9.60
N LEU A 34 -8.34 -9.41 -10.24
CA LEU A 34 -8.35 -7.94 -10.11
C LEU A 34 -6.98 -7.26 -10.39
N GLY A 35 -6.13 -7.85 -11.23
CA GLY A 35 -4.78 -7.33 -11.49
C GLY A 35 -3.71 -7.80 -10.49
N MET A 36 -4.07 -8.61 -9.50
CA MET A 36 -3.15 -9.40 -8.69
C MET A 36 -2.85 -10.72 -9.39
N GLU A 37 -1.57 -11.08 -9.42
CA GLU A 37 -1.04 -12.36 -9.87
C GLU A 37 -0.82 -13.25 -8.66
N ILE A 38 -1.37 -14.46 -8.74
CA ILE A 38 -1.28 -15.47 -7.69
C ILE A 38 -0.36 -16.58 -8.21
N ASP A 39 0.74 -16.77 -7.49
CA ASP A 39 1.69 -17.84 -7.72
C ASP A 39 1.62 -18.80 -6.53
N HIS A 40 1.13 -20.01 -6.79
CA HIS A 40 0.89 -21.01 -5.76
C HIS A 40 1.82 -22.20 -5.99
N ASP A 41 2.83 -22.31 -5.14
CA ASP A 41 3.73 -23.44 -5.11
C ASP A 41 3.21 -24.47 -4.10
N MET A 42 2.55 -25.49 -4.61
CA MET A 42 2.01 -26.60 -3.81
C MET A 42 3.11 -27.47 -3.18
N THR A 43 4.31 -27.51 -3.78
CA THR A 43 5.41 -28.36 -3.30
C THR A 43 6.12 -27.71 -2.11
N ALA A 44 6.37 -26.40 -2.20
CA ALA A 44 6.91 -25.61 -1.10
C ALA A 44 5.83 -25.16 -0.09
N GLY A 45 4.54 -25.34 -0.43
CA GLY A 45 3.42 -24.87 0.39
C GLY A 45 3.36 -23.34 0.49
N THR A 46 3.78 -22.61 -0.54
CA THR A 46 3.83 -21.14 -0.51
C THR A 46 2.88 -20.51 -1.52
N LEU A 47 2.26 -19.40 -1.13
CA LEU A 47 1.38 -18.61 -1.96
C LEU A 47 1.98 -17.20 -2.06
N LYS A 48 2.46 -16.82 -3.23
CA LYS A 48 2.94 -15.47 -3.52
C LYS A 48 1.89 -14.67 -4.27
N ILE A 49 1.60 -13.47 -3.79
CA ILE A 49 0.72 -12.51 -4.45
C ILE A 49 1.54 -11.30 -4.87
N LYS A 50 1.53 -10.99 -6.17
CA LYS A 50 2.27 -9.85 -6.76
C LYS A 50 1.39 -9.09 -7.76
N GLN A 51 1.80 -7.89 -8.17
CA GLN A 51 1.05 -7.02 -9.10
C GLN A 51 1.92 -6.53 -10.26
N THR A 52 2.79 -7.39 -10.79
CA THR A 52 3.78 -7.00 -11.79
C THR A 52 3.16 -6.35 -13.02
N ARG A 53 2.17 -7.00 -13.66
CA ARG A 53 1.46 -6.41 -14.82
C ARG A 53 0.81 -5.07 -14.51
N TYR A 54 0.11 -4.97 -13.38
CA TYR A 54 -0.54 -3.71 -13.00
C TYR A 54 0.47 -2.58 -12.78
N ILE A 55 1.64 -2.88 -12.18
CA ILE A 55 2.72 -1.90 -12.03
C ILE A 55 3.22 -1.44 -13.41
N ASP A 56 3.42 -2.38 -14.34
CA ASP A 56 3.88 -2.06 -15.71
C ASP A 56 2.86 -1.16 -16.44
N ASP A 57 1.55 -1.49 -16.37
CA ASP A 57 0.47 -0.67 -16.95
C ASP A 57 0.43 0.75 -16.36
N VAL A 58 0.65 0.88 -15.05
CA VAL A 58 0.71 2.19 -14.38
C VAL A 58 1.96 2.96 -14.81
N VAL A 59 3.11 2.29 -14.93
CA VAL A 59 4.35 2.92 -15.42
C VAL A 59 4.17 3.49 -16.84
N GLU A 60 3.54 2.72 -17.72
CA GLU A 60 3.20 3.15 -19.09
C GLU A 60 2.23 4.34 -19.08
N ARG A 61 1.14 4.23 -18.33
CA ARG A 61 0.08 5.26 -18.25
C ARG A 61 0.60 6.64 -17.81
N PHE A 62 1.62 6.68 -16.96
CA PHE A 62 2.24 7.93 -16.48
C PHE A 62 3.59 8.24 -17.18
N GLY A 63 3.89 7.57 -18.28
CA GLY A 63 5.06 7.84 -19.13
C GLY A 63 6.40 7.67 -18.43
N GLN A 64 6.51 6.71 -17.51
CA GLN A 64 7.73 6.45 -16.73
C GLN A 64 8.57 5.27 -17.26
N GLU A 65 8.23 4.72 -18.43
CA GLU A 65 8.89 3.54 -19.01
C GLU A 65 10.39 3.70 -19.24
N ASN A 66 10.84 4.87 -19.68
CA ASN A 66 12.25 5.15 -19.99
C ASN A 66 12.99 5.87 -18.86
N THR A 67 12.38 5.95 -17.68
CA THR A 67 12.98 6.68 -16.56
C THR A 67 13.94 5.82 -15.74
N LYS A 68 14.97 6.49 -15.20
CA LYS A 68 16.03 5.86 -14.41
C LYS A 68 15.45 5.15 -13.19
N PRO A 69 15.89 3.91 -12.89
CA PRO A 69 15.45 3.19 -11.71
C PRO A 69 15.91 3.91 -10.44
N VAL A 70 15.18 3.69 -9.35
CA VAL A 70 15.49 4.22 -8.03
C VAL A 70 15.32 3.08 -7.02
N ASP A 71 16.24 2.97 -6.06
CA ASP A 71 16.24 1.87 -5.08
C ASP A 71 15.46 2.20 -3.80
N ASN A 72 15.02 3.45 -3.64
CA ASN A 72 14.23 3.89 -2.49
C ASN A 72 12.94 4.62 -2.90
N PRO A 73 11.82 4.38 -2.16
CA PRO A 73 10.55 5.04 -2.44
C PRO A 73 10.54 6.51 -2.01
N CYS A 74 11.42 6.90 -1.10
CA CYS A 74 11.54 8.25 -0.56
C CYS A 74 13.00 8.72 -0.58
N ALA A 75 13.24 9.98 -0.94
CA ALA A 75 14.55 10.59 -0.74
C ALA A 75 14.78 10.82 0.76
N ALA A 76 15.99 10.55 1.26
CA ALA A 76 16.34 10.83 2.65
C ALA A 76 16.09 12.31 2.97
N GLY A 77 15.31 12.57 4.03
CA GLY A 77 14.97 13.94 4.46
C GLY A 77 13.83 14.62 3.70
N LEU A 78 13.06 13.92 2.85
CA LEU A 78 11.88 14.50 2.18
C LEU A 78 10.80 14.88 3.20
N LYS A 79 10.75 16.15 3.59
CA LYS A 79 9.65 16.72 4.38
C LYS A 79 8.68 17.42 3.44
N LEU A 80 7.58 16.73 3.11
CA LEU A 80 6.48 17.31 2.37
C LEU A 80 5.65 18.21 3.30
N SER A 81 5.35 19.42 2.86
CA SER A 81 4.59 20.41 3.63
C SER A 81 3.65 21.19 2.72
N LYS A 82 2.53 21.68 3.28
CA LYS A 82 1.60 22.59 2.61
C LYS A 82 2.28 23.85 2.07
N THR A 83 3.42 24.26 2.63
CA THR A 83 4.24 25.37 2.14
C THR A 83 4.82 25.14 0.74
N GLN A 84 4.88 23.88 0.29
CA GLN A 84 5.34 23.49 -1.06
C GLN A 84 4.20 23.40 -2.07
N SER A 85 2.98 23.79 -1.67
CA SER A 85 1.85 23.92 -2.58
C SER A 85 2.05 25.14 -3.47
N PRO A 86 1.55 25.12 -4.71
CA PRO A 86 1.76 26.20 -5.67
C PRO A 86 1.21 27.53 -5.12
N GLY A 87 2.09 28.51 -4.99
CA GLY A 87 1.75 29.86 -4.50
C GLY A 87 1.47 30.84 -5.63
N THR A 88 1.87 30.49 -6.86
CA THR A 88 1.74 31.33 -8.05
C THR A 88 0.83 30.68 -9.11
N ASP A 89 0.17 31.51 -9.94
CA ASP A 89 -0.69 31.03 -11.03
C ASP A 89 0.07 30.20 -12.06
N ALA A 90 1.36 30.47 -12.26
CA ALA A 90 2.23 29.70 -13.15
C ALA A 90 2.43 28.26 -12.64
N GLU A 91 2.69 28.08 -11.34
CA GLU A 91 2.84 26.74 -10.73
C GLU A 91 1.50 25.98 -10.71
N GLN A 92 0.40 26.67 -10.45
CA GLN A 92 -0.93 26.07 -10.53
C GLN A 92 -1.24 25.59 -11.95
N ASN A 93 -0.94 26.39 -12.97
CA ASN A 93 -1.14 26.00 -14.37
C ASN A 93 -0.26 24.82 -14.78
N ALA A 94 0.99 24.75 -14.33
CA ALA A 94 1.86 23.60 -14.58
C ALA A 94 1.27 22.29 -14.00
N MET A 95 0.69 22.38 -12.80
CA MET A 95 0.11 21.23 -12.09
C MET A 95 -1.29 20.83 -12.57
N ARG A 96 -2.08 21.74 -13.15
CA ARG A 96 -3.41 21.43 -13.73
C ARG A 96 -3.35 20.31 -14.78
N SER A 97 -2.24 20.21 -15.51
CA SER A 97 -2.04 19.17 -16.53
C SER A 97 -1.70 17.79 -15.94
N LYS A 98 -1.32 17.71 -14.65
CA LYS A 98 -0.81 16.48 -14.02
C LYS A 98 -1.93 15.70 -13.34
N PRO A 99 -2.18 14.43 -13.71
CA PRO A 99 -3.21 13.59 -13.09
C PRO A 99 -2.78 13.02 -11.73
N TYR A 100 -2.43 13.89 -10.76
CA TYR A 100 -1.91 13.49 -9.45
C TYR A 100 -2.87 12.58 -8.67
N ARG A 101 -4.15 12.95 -8.60
CA ARG A 101 -5.18 12.13 -7.90
C ARG A 101 -5.27 10.72 -8.47
N SER A 102 -5.19 10.59 -9.80
CA SER A 102 -5.20 9.28 -10.45
C SER A 102 -3.97 8.46 -10.10
N LEU A 103 -2.78 9.09 -10.06
CA LEU A 103 -1.54 8.41 -9.69
C LEU A 103 -1.59 7.89 -8.26
N ILE A 104 -2.03 8.73 -7.31
CA ILE A 104 -2.18 8.32 -5.91
C ILE A 104 -3.20 7.19 -5.76
N GLY A 105 -4.31 7.20 -6.51
CA GLY A 105 -5.28 6.10 -6.53
C GLY A 105 -4.65 4.77 -6.96
N CYS A 106 -3.87 4.77 -8.03
CA CYS A 106 -3.12 3.58 -8.49
C CYS A 106 -2.10 3.10 -7.44
N LEU A 107 -1.33 4.03 -6.86
CA LEU A 107 -0.35 3.71 -5.83
C LEU A 107 -1.00 3.14 -4.56
N LEU A 108 -2.16 3.69 -4.16
CA LEU A 108 -2.91 3.20 -3.01
C LEU A 108 -3.39 1.77 -3.24
N TYR A 109 -3.88 1.45 -4.45
CA TYR A 109 -4.27 0.09 -4.80
C TYR A 109 -3.09 -0.90 -4.71
N ILE A 110 -1.93 -0.53 -5.27
CA ILE A 110 -0.71 -1.35 -5.20
C ILE A 110 -0.28 -1.59 -3.74
N THR A 111 -0.34 -0.52 -2.94
CA THR A 111 0.01 -0.55 -1.52
C THR A 111 -0.87 -1.52 -0.74
N THR A 112 -2.19 -1.41 -0.89
CA THR A 112 -3.16 -2.19 -0.12
C THR A 112 -3.12 -3.68 -0.49
N CYS A 113 -2.82 -3.99 -1.75
CA CYS A 113 -2.85 -5.37 -2.22
C CYS A 113 -1.53 -6.13 -2.03
N THR A 114 -0.39 -5.54 -2.40
CA THR A 114 0.88 -6.31 -2.47
C THR A 114 2.13 -5.60 -1.99
N ARG A 115 2.10 -4.27 -1.80
CA ARG A 115 3.29 -3.46 -1.51
C ARG A 115 3.13 -2.58 -0.25
N PRO A 116 3.06 -3.17 0.95
CA PRO A 116 2.96 -2.40 2.19
C PRO A 116 4.21 -1.54 2.47
N ASP A 117 5.34 -1.84 1.84
CA ASP A 117 6.61 -1.11 1.98
C ASP A 117 6.53 0.35 1.52
N ILE A 118 5.67 0.68 0.56
CA ILE A 118 5.45 2.06 0.11
C ILE A 118 4.33 2.79 0.86
N ALA A 119 3.63 2.10 1.77
CA ALA A 119 2.42 2.62 2.41
C ALA A 119 2.63 3.95 3.13
N PHE A 120 3.79 4.09 3.77
CA PHE A 120 4.14 5.30 4.49
C PHE A 120 4.17 6.53 3.56
N VAL A 121 4.87 6.42 2.43
CA VAL A 121 5.08 7.53 1.49
C VAL A 121 3.78 7.88 0.77
N VAL A 122 3.05 6.86 0.31
CA VAL A 122 1.76 7.05 -0.37
C VAL A 122 0.74 7.73 0.56
N THR A 123 0.73 7.37 1.84
CA THR A 123 -0.13 8.02 2.85
C THR A 123 0.26 9.47 3.11
N GLN A 124 1.53 9.85 2.99
CA GLN A 124 1.92 11.27 3.07
C GLN A 124 1.45 12.02 1.83
N LEU A 125 1.64 11.44 0.65
CA LEU A 125 1.26 12.05 -0.63
C LEU A 125 -0.26 12.24 -0.76
N SER A 126 -1.07 11.33 -0.21
CA SER A 126 -2.54 11.45 -0.26
C SER A 126 -3.10 12.62 0.54
N ARG A 127 -2.32 13.26 1.42
CA ARG A 127 -2.73 14.47 2.16
C ARG A 127 -2.80 15.71 1.26
N PHE A 128 -2.14 15.68 0.11
CA PHE A 128 -2.01 16.83 -0.79
C PHE A 128 -2.83 16.70 -2.07
N LEU A 129 -3.99 16.01 -2.04
CA LEU A 129 -4.81 15.76 -3.25
C LEU A 129 -5.53 17.01 -3.79
N GLU A 130 -5.76 18.02 -2.95
CA GLU A 130 -6.46 19.25 -3.31
C GLU A 130 -5.52 20.31 -3.87
N ASN A 131 -4.41 20.56 -3.19
CA ASN A 131 -3.41 21.54 -3.59
C ASN A 131 -2.04 20.86 -3.80
N THR A 132 -1.81 20.38 -5.02
CA THR A 132 -0.63 19.62 -5.39
C THR A 132 0.47 20.54 -5.92
N GLY A 133 1.66 20.50 -5.33
CA GLY A 133 2.85 21.18 -5.84
C GLY A 133 3.74 20.28 -6.69
N GLN A 134 4.67 20.89 -7.41
CA GLN A 134 5.62 20.18 -8.27
C GLN A 134 6.47 19.17 -7.48
N GLN A 135 6.80 19.49 -6.22
CA GLN A 135 7.52 18.59 -5.34
C GLN A 135 6.69 17.34 -4.97
N HIS A 136 5.38 17.50 -4.75
CA HIS A 136 4.47 16.38 -4.50
C HIS A 136 4.40 15.45 -5.71
N TRP A 137 4.30 16.03 -6.92
CA TRP A 137 4.34 15.25 -8.17
C TRP A 137 5.65 14.47 -8.34
N ASN A 138 6.79 15.14 -8.16
CA ASN A 138 8.10 14.51 -8.29
C ASN A 138 8.28 13.36 -7.28
N ALA A 139 7.78 13.53 -6.05
CA ALA A 139 7.79 12.48 -5.04
C ALA A 139 6.90 11.28 -5.42
N ALA A 140 5.69 11.52 -5.93
CA ALA A 140 4.81 10.44 -6.41
C ALA A 140 5.43 9.68 -7.60
N VAL A 141 6.04 10.40 -8.54
CA VAL A 141 6.78 9.81 -9.65
C VAL A 141 7.98 8.98 -9.17
N ARG A 142 8.69 9.41 -8.13
CA ARG A 142 9.79 8.63 -7.53
C ARG A 142 9.29 7.30 -6.98
N VAL A 143 8.15 7.27 -6.29
CA VAL A 143 7.53 6.02 -5.80
C VAL A 143 7.23 5.09 -6.99
N LEU A 144 6.69 5.62 -8.08
CA LEU A 144 6.43 4.83 -9.28
C LEU A 144 7.71 4.25 -9.90
N ARG A 145 8.81 5.01 -9.92
CA ARG A 145 10.13 4.52 -10.39
C ARG A 145 10.71 3.43 -9.50
N TYR A 146 10.52 3.54 -8.19
CA TYR A 146 10.89 2.49 -7.25
C TYR A 146 10.05 1.22 -7.45
N LEU A 147 8.75 1.36 -7.70
CA LEU A 147 7.89 0.20 -8.00
C LEU A 147 8.30 -0.49 -9.28
N LYS A 148 8.71 0.27 -10.30
CA LYS A 148 9.23 -0.28 -11.56
C LYS A 148 10.48 -1.16 -11.34
N SER A 149 11.47 -0.68 -10.58
CA SER A 149 12.68 -1.48 -10.28
C SER A 149 12.35 -2.72 -9.43
N THR A 150 11.31 -2.64 -8.60
CA THR A 150 10.93 -3.70 -7.65
C THR A 150 9.65 -4.45 -8.04
N ARG A 151 9.20 -4.40 -9.29
CA ARG A 151 7.88 -4.92 -9.75
C ARG A 151 7.62 -6.42 -9.52
N GLN A 152 8.66 -7.21 -9.27
CA GLN A 152 8.57 -8.66 -8.98
C GLN A 152 8.38 -8.97 -7.48
N HIS A 153 8.47 -7.96 -6.63
CA HIS A 153 8.19 -8.09 -5.20
C HIS A 153 6.69 -8.29 -4.98
N GLY A 154 6.37 -9.00 -3.90
CA GLY A 154 5.01 -9.31 -3.52
C GLY A 154 5.00 -9.96 -2.15
N ILE A 155 3.81 -10.26 -1.65
CA ILE A 155 3.62 -10.88 -0.35
C ILE A 155 3.70 -12.39 -0.52
N ILE A 156 4.49 -13.06 0.31
CA ILE A 156 4.58 -14.52 0.35
C ILE A 156 3.91 -15.01 1.62
N TYR A 157 2.88 -15.83 1.46
CA TYR A 157 2.24 -16.58 2.52
C TYR A 157 2.84 -17.98 2.54
N GLN A 158 3.26 -18.44 3.71
CA GLN A 158 3.78 -19.79 3.89
C GLN A 158 2.74 -20.64 4.61
N GLY A 159 2.36 -21.75 4.01
CA GLY A 159 1.53 -22.78 4.61
C GLY A 159 2.37 -23.62 5.56
N GLY A 160 2.22 -23.40 6.86
CA GLY A 160 2.85 -24.21 7.91
C GLY A 160 1.85 -25.12 8.61
N THR A 161 2.31 -26.30 9.02
CA THR A 161 1.62 -27.25 9.93
C THR A 161 1.50 -26.75 11.37
N HIS A 162 2.11 -25.61 11.70
CA HIS A 162 2.17 -25.06 13.05
C HIS A 162 1.16 -23.92 13.23
N SER A 163 0.82 -23.64 14.49
CA SER A 163 -0.17 -22.63 14.89
C SER A 163 0.02 -21.31 14.15
N VAL A 164 -1.12 -20.76 13.66
CA VAL A 164 -1.16 -19.45 13.00
C VAL A 164 -0.61 -18.41 13.98
N THR A 165 0.60 -17.94 13.74
CA THR A 165 1.26 -16.97 14.62
C THR A 165 0.83 -15.56 14.22
N LEU A 166 0.22 -14.85 15.17
CA LEU A 166 -0.12 -13.42 15.06
C LEU A 166 1.04 -12.59 15.64
N LYS A 167 1.65 -11.73 14.83
CA LYS A 167 2.67 -10.77 15.29
C LYS A 167 2.15 -9.36 15.04
N ALA A 168 2.25 -8.47 16.01
CA ALA A 168 1.91 -7.06 15.85
C ALA A 168 3.13 -6.19 16.14
N TYR A 169 3.40 -5.25 15.23
CA TYR A 169 4.44 -4.24 15.37
C TYR A 169 3.73 -2.90 15.53
N SER A 170 4.20 -2.09 16.48
CA SER A 170 3.75 -0.72 16.65
C SER A 170 4.96 0.19 16.56
N ASP A 171 4.87 1.22 15.73
CA ASP A 171 5.87 2.27 15.63
C ASP A 171 5.21 3.62 15.89
N VAL A 172 5.94 4.52 16.53
CA VAL A 172 5.43 5.85 16.91
C VAL A 172 6.48 6.88 16.54
N ASP A 173 6.10 7.80 15.67
CA ASP A 173 6.98 8.88 15.24
C ASP A 173 6.44 10.22 15.74
N TRP A 174 7.28 10.98 16.44
CA TRP A 174 6.91 12.20 17.17
C TRP A 174 7.36 13.44 16.40
N GLY A 175 6.42 14.34 16.11
CA GLY A 175 6.73 15.69 15.60
C GLY A 175 7.26 15.78 14.17
N THR A 176 7.33 14.68 13.41
CA THR A 176 7.82 14.64 12.01
C THR A 176 6.93 15.36 11.02
N ASN A 177 5.65 15.53 11.36
CA ASN A 177 4.68 16.25 10.54
C ASN A 177 4.84 17.76 10.77
N LEU A 178 5.56 18.44 9.87
CA LEU A 178 5.82 19.89 9.95
C LEU A 178 4.54 20.73 10.04
N ASP A 179 3.46 20.29 9.39
CA ASP A 179 2.23 21.07 9.26
C ASP A 179 1.32 20.93 10.49
N ASP A 180 1.12 19.73 11.02
CA ASP A 180 0.16 19.50 12.11
C ASP A 180 0.83 19.29 13.49
N ARG A 181 2.15 19.05 13.54
CA ARG A 181 2.92 18.63 14.74
C ARG A 181 2.27 17.48 15.53
N ARG A 182 1.43 16.69 14.89
CA ARG A 182 0.75 15.53 15.50
C ARG A 182 1.66 14.33 15.45
N SER A 183 1.69 13.58 16.56
CA SER A 183 2.31 12.27 16.63
C SER A 183 1.57 11.30 15.72
N VAL A 184 2.34 10.44 15.06
CA VAL A 184 1.80 9.41 14.18
C VAL A 184 2.12 8.07 14.82
N SER A 185 1.10 7.25 15.08
CA SER A 185 1.31 5.84 15.38
C SER A 185 0.91 4.96 14.19
N GLY A 186 1.76 3.99 13.88
CA GLY A 186 1.52 2.96 12.88
C GLY A 186 1.49 1.58 13.54
N VAL A 187 0.55 0.74 13.14
CA VAL A 187 0.45 -0.65 13.59
C VAL A 187 0.48 -1.56 12.36
N MET A 188 1.34 -2.58 12.38
CA MET A 188 1.40 -3.64 11.36
C MET A 188 1.13 -4.99 12.01
N VAL A 189 0.08 -5.66 11.58
CA VAL A 189 -0.30 -7.00 12.04
C VAL A 189 0.07 -8.01 10.96
N MET A 190 0.85 -9.02 11.33
CA MET A 190 1.23 -10.14 10.49
C MET A 190 0.56 -11.43 10.97
N ILE A 191 0.05 -12.22 10.03
CA ILE A 191 -0.52 -13.54 10.24
C ILE A 191 0.29 -14.52 9.41
N GLY A 192 0.92 -15.52 10.04
CA GLY A 192 1.72 -16.52 9.31
C GLY A 192 2.89 -15.90 8.53
N ASN A 193 3.57 -14.93 9.14
CA ASN A 193 4.66 -14.13 8.57
C ASN A 193 4.27 -13.28 7.34
N ALA A 194 2.98 -13.16 7.02
CA ALA A 194 2.50 -12.28 5.97
C ALA A 194 1.69 -11.11 6.56
N PRO A 195 1.82 -9.89 6.01
CA PRO A 195 1.04 -8.74 6.45
C PRO A 195 -0.47 -8.97 6.22
N TRP A 196 -1.25 -8.73 7.27
CA TRP A 196 -2.71 -8.80 7.25
C TRP A 196 -3.35 -7.41 7.22
N CYS A 197 -2.89 -6.51 8.09
CA CYS A 197 -3.38 -5.13 8.15
C CYS A 197 -2.25 -4.18 8.56
N SER A 198 -2.17 -3.03 7.91
CA SER A 198 -1.38 -1.89 8.36
C SER A 198 -2.32 -0.70 8.57
N SER A 199 -2.40 -0.19 9.80
CA SER A 199 -3.23 0.97 10.13
C SER A 199 -2.39 2.09 10.71
N ARG A 200 -2.76 3.33 10.38
CA ARG A 200 -2.13 4.53 10.91
C ARG A 200 -3.18 5.37 11.61
N SER A 201 -2.98 5.67 12.88
CA SER A 201 -3.88 6.50 13.69
C SER A 201 -3.15 7.80 14.05
N SER A 202 -3.74 8.95 13.70
CA SER A 202 -3.26 10.24 14.19
C SER A 202 -4.04 10.58 15.46
N ARG A 203 -3.44 10.44 16.65
CA ARG A 203 -4.06 10.86 17.92
C ARG A 203 -3.54 12.23 18.38
N GLU A 204 -4.38 12.92 19.15
CA GLU A 204 -4.52 14.37 19.37
C GLU A 204 -3.28 15.19 19.79
N ARG A 205 -3.40 16.53 19.65
CA ARG A 205 -2.58 17.53 20.35
C ARG A 205 -2.76 17.31 21.86
N LEU A 206 -1.70 16.92 22.56
CA LEU A 206 -1.67 17.03 24.02
C LEU A 206 -1.78 18.53 24.38
N LEU A 207 -2.96 18.93 24.88
CA LEU A 207 -3.05 20.11 25.74
C LEU A 207 -2.09 19.86 26.91
N SER A 208 -1.18 20.80 27.14
CA SER A 208 -0.24 20.72 28.26
C SER A 208 -1.02 20.68 29.58
N ALA A 209 -1.19 19.50 30.16
CA ALA A 209 -1.53 19.40 31.55
C ALA A 209 -0.25 19.69 32.35
N ARG A 210 -0.06 20.97 32.70
CA ARG A 210 0.84 21.39 33.78
C ARG A 210 0.52 20.54 35.00
N ARG A 211 1.36 19.55 35.32
CA ARG A 211 1.36 18.93 36.65
C ARG A 211 1.91 19.97 37.62
N LYS A 212 1.01 20.74 38.24
CA LYS A 212 1.28 21.33 39.56
C LYS A 212 1.46 20.16 40.52
N LEU A 213 2.69 19.91 40.93
CA LEU A 213 2.98 19.12 42.12
C LEU A 213 2.56 19.97 43.31
N SER A 214 1.37 19.71 43.87
CA SER A 214 1.00 20.15 45.21
C SER A 214 1.42 19.06 46.19
N THR A 215 2.47 19.37 46.94
CA THR A 215 2.80 18.85 48.28
C THR A 215 1.57 18.69 49.14
N TRP A 216 1.46 17.58 49.89
CA TRP A 216 0.96 17.56 51.27
C TRP A 216 1.60 16.38 52.02
N HIS A 217 1.74 16.62 53.33
CA HIS A 217 2.58 15.98 54.35
C HIS A 217 2.47 14.47 54.53
#